data_AF-A0A7S2K3S9-F1
#
_entry.id   AF-A0A7S2K3S9-F1
#
_cell.length_a   1.000
_cell.length_b   1.000
_cell.length_c   1.000
_cell.angle_alpha   90.00
_cell.angle_beta   90.00
_cell.angle_gamma   90.00
#
_symmetry.space_group_name_H-M   'P 1'
#
loop_
_entity.id
_entity.type
_entity.pdbx_description
1 polymer ?
#
loop_
_entity_poly.entity_id
_entity_poly.type
_entity_poly.pdbx_seq_one_letter_code
_entity_poly.pdbx_strand_id
1 'polypeptide(L)'
;FKRGRFRPATFWKSSRVEIVESPVHKDRTLLTSFNLVADNLEEKKNWHVLNCHLQAGKQGSRRVRQIVEGISAVVKQAKKIKESDPSNPLLVVCGDFNGDSE
;
A
#
# COMPACT_ATOMS: atom_id res chain seq x y z
N PHE A 1 -23.84 14.70 -10.12
CA PHE A 1 -22.60 14.04 -9.65
C PHE A 1 -22.39 12.75 -10.44
N LYS A 2 -21.48 12.72 -11.43
CA LYS A 2 -20.98 11.43 -11.95
C LYS A 2 -20.38 10.69 -10.75
N ARG A 3 -20.85 9.48 -10.44
CA ARG A 3 -20.38 8.69 -9.29
C ARG A 3 -18.87 8.55 -9.35
N GLY A 4 -18.18 9.47 -8.67
CA GLY A 4 -16.73 9.58 -8.70
C GLY A 4 -16.16 8.38 -7.98
N ARG A 5 -15.24 7.69 -8.63
CA ARG A 5 -14.46 6.62 -8.01
C ARG A 5 -13.63 7.23 -6.88
N PHE A 6 -14.03 7.00 -5.62
CA PHE A 6 -13.21 7.39 -4.47
C PHE A 6 -11.84 6.74 -4.59
N ARG A 7 -10.77 7.55 -4.55
CA ARG A 7 -9.40 7.08 -4.58
C ARG A 7 -8.86 7.05 -3.14
N PRO A 8 -8.14 5.98 -2.75
CA PRO A 8 -7.48 5.96 -1.47
C PRO A 8 -6.42 7.06 -1.40
N ALA A 9 -6.24 7.61 -0.20
CA ALA A 9 -5.22 8.58 0.12
C ALA A 9 -4.55 8.18 1.43
N THR A 10 -3.23 8.31 1.51
CA THR A 10 -2.45 8.00 2.71
C THR A 10 -1.87 9.31 3.24
N PHE A 11 -2.06 9.57 4.53
CA PHE A 11 -1.51 10.74 5.23
C PHE A 11 -0.54 10.26 6.30
N TRP A 12 0.50 11.04 6.56
CA TRP A 12 1.51 10.73 7.57
C TRP A 12 2.04 12.02 8.21
N LYS A 13 2.67 11.88 9.37
CA LYS A 13 3.35 12.99 10.05
C LYS A 13 4.77 13.12 9.51
N SER A 14 5.01 14.11 8.65
CA SER A 14 6.31 14.33 7.99
C SER A 14 7.47 14.54 8.96
N SER A 15 7.20 15.02 10.18
CA SER A 15 8.23 15.15 11.22
C SER A 15 8.70 13.82 11.83
N ARG A 16 8.10 12.68 11.45
CA ARG A 16 8.43 11.34 11.98
C ARG A 16 8.75 10.32 10.89
N VAL A 17 8.23 10.53 9.69
CA VAL A 17 8.23 9.53 8.62
C VAL A 17 8.49 10.21 7.29
N GLU A 18 9.41 9.64 6.51
CA GLU A 18 9.73 10.03 5.14
C GLU A 18 9.16 9.03 4.13
N ILE A 19 8.84 9.51 2.93
CA ILE A 19 8.51 8.64 1.80
C ILE A 19 9.81 8.15 1.18
N VAL A 20 9.95 6.83 1.04
CA VAL A 20 11.15 6.21 0.46
C VAL A 20 11.16 6.34 -1.06
N GLU A 21 9.99 6.28 -1.68
CA GLU A 21 9.83 6.34 -3.13
C GLU A 21 8.40 6.75 -3.49
N SER A 22 8.22 7.34 -4.67
CA SER A 22 6.93 7.86 -5.16
C SER A 22 5.77 6.88 -4.94
N PRO A 23 4.62 7.34 -4.38
CA PRO A 23 3.46 6.48 -4.18
C PRO A 23 2.97 5.84 -5.48
N VAL A 24 2.54 4.58 -5.40
CA VAL A 24 2.10 3.81 -6.57
C VAL A 24 0.61 3.54 -6.49
N HIS A 25 -0.14 4.13 -7.41
CA HIS A 25 -1.54 3.77 -7.61
C HIS A 25 -1.65 2.49 -8.45
N LYS A 26 -2.49 1.57 -7.99
CA LYS A 26 -3.09 0.51 -8.82
C LYS A 26 -4.59 0.74 -8.87
N ASP A 27 -5.36 -0.23 -9.37
CA ASP A 27 -6.80 -0.09 -9.61
C ASP A 27 -7.50 0.55 -8.40
N ARG A 28 -7.72 -0.20 -7.32
CA ARG A 28 -8.44 0.27 -6.12
C ARG A 28 -7.53 0.38 -4.90
N THR A 29 -6.23 0.46 -5.12
CA THR A 29 -5.21 0.50 -4.07
C THR A 29 -4.18 1.60 -4.29
N LEU A 30 -3.60 2.10 -3.20
CA LEU A 30 -2.49 3.04 -3.16
C LEU A 30 -1.41 2.45 -2.26
N LEU A 31 -0.24 2.20 -2.83
CA LEU A 31 0.96 1.82 -2.11
C LEU A 31 1.74 3.08 -1.74
N THR A 32 2.06 3.21 -0.46
CA THR A 32 3.00 4.20 0.06
C THR A 32 4.07 3.49 0.88
N SER A 33 5.35 3.80 0.62
CA SER A 33 6.48 3.17 1.32
C SER A 33 7.18 4.21 2.17
N PHE A 34 7.45 3.84 3.41
CA PHE A 34 7.85 4.75 4.46
C PHE A 34 9.13 4.28 5.16
N ASN A 35 9.83 5.24 5.75
CA ASN A 35 10.91 5.01 6.69
C ASN A 35 10.80 6.03 7.83
N LEU A 36 11.31 5.69 9.02
CA LEU A 36 11.36 6.60 10.16
C LEU A 36 12.45 7.64 9.94
N VAL A 37 12.11 8.89 10.20
CA VAL A 37 13.09 9.97 10.34
C VAL A 37 13.69 9.83 11.74
N ALA A 38 14.80 9.09 11.85
CA ALA A 38 15.56 8.96 13.09
C ALA A 38 17.06 9.02 12.77
N ASP A 39 17.79 9.84 13.53
CA ASP A 39 19.21 10.11 13.27
C ASP A 39 20.15 8.95 13.66
N ASN A 40 19.67 7.94 14.41
CA ASN A 40 20.51 6.90 15.02
C ASN A 40 19.95 5.47 14.90
N LEU A 41 19.21 5.13 13.83
CA LEU A 41 18.90 3.72 13.56
C LEU A 41 20.01 3.11 12.70
N GLU A 42 20.70 2.10 13.25
CA GLU A 42 21.73 1.33 12.52
C GLU A 42 21.17 0.67 11.26
N GLU A 43 19.87 0.32 11.26
CA GLU A 43 19.16 -0.14 10.07
C GLU A 43 17.91 0.69 9.80
N LYS A 44 17.93 1.38 8.66
CA LYS A 44 16.75 1.99 8.04
C LYS A 44 15.79 0.89 7.59
N LYS A 45 14.77 0.59 8.40
CA LYS A 45 13.74 -0.39 8.08
C LYS A 45 12.55 0.27 7.39
N ASN A 46 12.36 -0.07 6.12
CA ASN A 46 11.19 0.37 5.39
C ASN A 46 9.94 -0.42 5.84
N TRP A 47 8.77 0.22 5.73
CA TRP A 47 7.49 -0.47 5.75
C TRP A 47 6.57 0.08 4.67
N HIS A 48 5.63 -0.74 4.26
CA HIS A 48 4.72 -0.43 3.17
C HIS A 48 3.29 -0.42 3.67
N VAL A 49 2.54 0.58 3.22
CA VAL A 49 1.09 0.66 3.45
C VAL A 49 0.39 0.54 2.11
N LEU A 50 -0.40 -0.53 1.96
CA LEU A 50 -1.29 -0.73 0.84
C LEU A 50 -2.71 -0.35 1.28
N ASN A 51 -3.06 0.93 1.10
CA ASN A 51 -4.39 1.44 1.39
C ASN A 51 -5.35 1.11 0.24
N CYS A 52 -6.53 0.60 0.54
CA CYS A 52 -7.50 0.19 -0.45
C CYS A 52 -8.89 0.78 -0.24
N HIS A 53 -9.64 0.85 -1.33
CA HIS A 53 -11.09 0.99 -1.29
C HIS A 53 -11.58 0.08 -2.40
N LEU A 54 -11.81 -1.20 -2.12
CA LEU A 54 -11.99 -2.24 -3.14
C LEU A 54 -13.32 -2.11 -3.90
N GLN A 55 -13.57 -3.05 -4.81
CA GLN A 55 -14.82 -3.10 -5.55
C GLN A 55 -16.01 -3.41 -4.63
N ALA A 56 -17.01 -2.54 -4.63
CA ALA A 56 -18.28 -2.76 -3.93
C ALA A 56 -19.20 -3.74 -4.69
N GLY A 57 -20.17 -4.32 -3.96
CA GLY A 57 -21.13 -5.29 -4.46
C GLY A 57 -20.58 -6.73 -4.49
N LYS A 58 -21.38 -7.67 -5.02
CA LYS A 58 -21.03 -9.10 -5.16
C LYS A 58 -19.94 -9.30 -6.21
N GLN A 59 -18.69 -9.07 -5.82
CA GLN A 59 -17.53 -8.93 -6.69
C GLN A 59 -16.26 -9.51 -6.02
N GLY A 60 -16.40 -10.59 -5.25
CA GLY A 60 -15.33 -11.19 -4.46
C GLY A 60 -14.06 -11.48 -5.27
N SER A 61 -14.18 -12.12 -6.43
CA SER A 61 -13.04 -12.43 -7.31
C SER A 61 -12.28 -11.17 -7.74
N ARG A 62 -12.99 -10.06 -7.98
CA ARG A 62 -12.36 -8.79 -8.35
C ARG A 62 -11.61 -8.16 -7.17
N ARG A 63 -12.16 -8.25 -5.96
CA ARG A 63 -11.49 -7.78 -4.75
C ARG A 63 -10.19 -8.55 -4.48
N VAL A 64 -10.21 -9.87 -4.62
CA VAL A 64 -9.00 -10.70 -4.48
C VAL A 64 -7.95 -10.29 -5.51
N ARG A 65 -8.33 -10.15 -6.79
CA ARG A 65 -7.40 -9.69 -7.84
C ARG A 65 -6.80 -8.31 -7.54
N GLN A 66 -7.60 -7.37 -7.04
CA GLN A 66 -7.13 -6.03 -6.66
C GLN A 66 -6.07 -6.08 -5.54
N ILE A 67 -6.25 -6.96 -4.56
CA ILE A 67 -5.25 -7.17 -3.50
C ILE A 67 -3.98 -7.82 -4.06
N VAL A 68 -4.10 -8.87 -4.87
CA VAL A 68 -2.95 -9.56 -5.48
C VAL A 68 -2.11 -8.61 -6.36
N GLU A 69 -2.77 -7.77 -7.16
CA GLU A 69 -2.09 -6.73 -7.96
C GLU A 69 -1.40 -5.68 -7.08
N GLY A 70 -2.02 -5.31 -5.94
CA GLY A 70 -1.44 -4.43 -4.95
C GLY A 70 -0.19 -5.02 -4.28
N ILE A 71 -0.27 -6.27 -3.80
CA ILE A 71 0.87 -6.98 -3.18
C ILE A 71 2.01 -7.15 -4.19
N SER A 72 1.68 -7.46 -5.46
CA SER A 72 2.69 -7.53 -6.53
C SER A 72 3.41 -6.19 -6.74
N ALA A 73 2.74 -5.06 -6.52
CA ALA A 73 3.37 -3.74 -6.57
C ALA A 73 4.29 -3.51 -5.36
N VAL A 74 3.92 -4.00 -4.17
CA VAL A 74 4.77 -3.95 -2.96
C VAL A 74 6.09 -4.67 -3.20
N VAL A 75 6.03 -5.93 -3.67
CA VAL A 75 7.24 -6.73 -3.95
C VAL A 75 8.13 -6.06 -5.01
N LYS A 76 7.53 -5.47 -6.06
CA LYS A 76 8.28 -4.71 -7.07
C LYS A 76 8.95 -3.48 -6.47
N GLN A 77 8.27 -2.77 -5.58
CA GLN A 77 8.81 -1.59 -4.91
C GLN A 77 9.96 -1.96 -3.97
N ALA A 78 9.80 -3.00 -3.14
CA ALA A 78 10.84 -3.51 -2.24
C ALA A 78 12.10 -3.91 -3.02
N LYS A 79 11.95 -4.55 -4.19
CA LYS A 79 13.07 -4.86 -5.10
C LYS A 79 13.73 -3.59 -5.64
N LYS A 80 12.94 -2.59 -6.04
CA LYS A 80 13.43 -1.32 -6.59
C LYS A 80 14.29 -0.57 -5.59
N ILE A 81 13.87 -0.52 -4.32
CA ILE A 81 14.59 0.15 -3.24
C ILE A 81 15.62 -0.76 -2.54
N LYS A 82 15.87 -1.95 -3.09
CA LYS A 82 16.91 -2.91 -2.67
C LYS A 82 16.82 -3.32 -1.21
N GLU A 83 15.62 -3.66 -0.74
CA GLU A 83 15.45 -4.27 0.59
C GLU A 83 16.21 -5.60 0.70
N SER A 84 16.57 -5.99 1.92
CA SER A 84 17.29 -7.23 2.21
C SER A 84 16.48 -8.48 1.88
N ASP A 85 15.17 -8.48 2.17
CA ASP A 85 14.23 -9.52 1.76
C ASP A 85 13.00 -8.93 1.03
N PRO A 86 13.13 -8.64 -0.29
CA PRO A 86 12.02 -8.09 -1.06
C PRO A 86 10.84 -9.04 -1.27
N SER A 87 10.99 -10.33 -0.94
CA SER A 87 9.94 -11.33 -1.08
C SER A 87 8.98 -11.36 0.11
N ASN A 88 9.43 -10.85 1.26
CA ASN A 88 8.67 -10.74 2.49
C ASN A 88 8.74 -9.33 3.10
N PRO A 89 8.27 -8.30 2.36
CA PRO A 89 8.33 -6.92 2.83
C PRO A 89 7.41 -6.69 4.03
N LEU A 90 7.80 -5.79 4.95
CA LEU A 90 6.94 -5.39 6.06
C LEU A 90 5.73 -4.61 5.53
N LEU A 91 4.58 -5.28 5.44
CA LEU A 91 3.40 -4.77 4.76
C LEU A 91 2.21 -4.62 5.73
N VAL A 92 1.59 -3.44 5.71
CA VAL A 92 0.27 -3.18 6.29
C VAL A 92 -0.73 -3.01 5.14
N VAL A 93 -1.81 -3.79 5.16
CA VAL A 93 -2.93 -3.64 4.22
C VAL A 93 -4.12 -3.07 4.99
N CYS A 94 -4.70 -1.97 4.50
CA CYS A 94 -5.77 -1.27 5.22
C CYS A 94 -6.76 -0.60 4.25
N GLY A 95 -7.80 0.03 4.82
CA GLY A 95 -8.81 0.76 4.08
C GLY A 95 -10.15 0.03 4.02
N ASP A 96 -10.97 0.38 3.03
CA ASP A 96 -12.30 -0.21 2.84
C ASP A 96 -12.24 -1.41 1.91
N PHE A 97 -12.20 -2.60 2.50
CA PHE A 97 -12.16 -3.85 1.75
C PHE A 97 -13.48 -4.16 1.03
N ASN A 98 -14.61 -3.51 1.34
CA ASN A 98 -15.93 -3.89 0.83
C ASN A 98 -16.19 -5.41 0.91
N GLY A 99 -15.67 -6.05 1.96
CA GLY A 99 -15.92 -7.46 2.23
C GLY A 99 -17.33 -7.64 2.77
N ASP A 100 -18.03 -8.63 2.24
CA ASP A 100 -19.38 -9.02 2.68
C ASP A 100 -19.49 -10.54 2.57
N SER A 101 -20.59 -11.13 3.05
CA SER A 101 -20.93 -12.52 2.75
C SER A 101 -21.17 -12.64 1.23
N GLU A 102 -20.16 -13.13 0.52
CA GLU A 102 -20.24 -13.44 -0.91
C GLU A 102 -21.05 -14.71 -1.16
#